data_AF-A0A9P7P8U0-F1
#
_entry.id   AF-A0A9P7P8U0-F1
#
_cell.length_a   1.000
_cell.length_b   1.000
_cell.length_c   1.000
_cell.angle_alpha   90.00
_cell.angle_beta   90.00
_cell.angle_gamma   90.00
#
_symmetry.space_group_name_H-M   'P 1'
#
loop_
_entity.id
_entity.type
_entity.pdbx_description
1 polymer ?
#
loop_
_entity_poly.entity_id
_entity_poly.type
_entity_poly.pdbx_seq_one_letter_code
_entity_poly.pdbx_strand_id
1 'polypeptide(L)'
;MLSSLGNPRQAAVQLMNFALILSTAFMMWKGLSVATDSPSPIVVVLSGSMEPAFQRGDLLLLWNRNLRQETSVGEVVVYNIKGKDIPIVHRVVRKFGIGEKAKLLTKGDNNNADDTDLYARGQDYLERRDIIGSVVGYFPFVGYVTILLSEHPWLKTVMLGIMGLLVMIQRE
;
A
#
# COMPACT_ATOMS: atom_id res chain seq x y z
N MET A 1 -38.33 14.72 -19.04
CA MET A 1 -37.15 13.94 -18.60
C MET A 1 -36.03 14.79 -17.97
N LEU A 2 -36.10 16.13 -17.97
CA LEU A 2 -35.15 17.03 -17.28
C LEU A 2 -35.68 17.63 -15.95
N SER A 3 -36.90 17.30 -15.52
CA SER A 3 -37.59 18.00 -14.42
C SER A 3 -37.18 17.60 -13.00
N SER A 4 -36.28 16.61 -12.82
CA SER A 4 -35.87 16.15 -11.49
C SER A 4 -34.61 16.84 -10.94
N LEU A 5 -33.98 17.75 -11.69
CA LEU A 5 -32.98 18.68 -11.14
C LEU A 5 -33.59 19.65 -10.11
N GLY A 6 -34.93 19.71 -9.99
CA GLY A 6 -35.64 20.72 -9.20
C GLY A 6 -35.94 20.36 -7.74
N ASN A 7 -35.68 19.13 -7.27
CA ASN A 7 -36.03 18.75 -5.89
C ASN A 7 -34.79 18.70 -4.99
N PRO A 8 -34.45 19.80 -4.27
CA PRO A 8 -33.19 19.93 -3.53
C PRO A 8 -33.02 18.85 -2.46
N ARG A 9 -34.12 18.31 -1.93
CA ARG A 9 -34.10 17.22 -0.96
C ARG A 9 -33.53 15.92 -1.55
N GLN A 10 -33.91 15.55 -2.77
CA GLN A 10 -33.42 14.32 -3.41
C GLN A 10 -31.94 14.43 -3.76
N ALA A 11 -31.52 15.59 -4.26
CA ALA A 11 -30.10 15.87 -4.50
C ALA A 11 -29.28 15.82 -3.21
N ALA A 12 -29.78 16.39 -2.10
CA ALA A 12 -29.11 16.32 -0.81
C ALA A 12 -28.97 14.89 -0.28
N VAL A 13 -30.00 14.06 -0.42
CA VAL A 13 -29.95 12.63 -0.02
C VAL A 13 -28.93 11.86 -0.87
N GLN A 14 -28.90 12.07 -2.18
CA GLN A 14 -27.92 11.44 -3.08
C GLN A 14 -26.48 11.84 -2.72
N LEU A 15 -26.24 13.13 -2.47
CA LEU A 15 -24.93 13.61 -2.02
C LEU A 15 -24.53 13.00 -0.68
N MET A 16 -25.47 12.88 0.26
CA MET A 16 -25.21 12.29 1.56
C MET A 16 -24.91 10.79 1.48
N ASN A 17 -25.63 10.03 0.64
CA ASN A 17 -25.34 8.62 0.38
C ASN A 17 -23.96 8.43 -0.27
N PHE A 18 -23.63 9.27 -1.25
CA PHE A 18 -22.31 9.25 -1.89
C PHE A 18 -21.20 9.56 -0.88
N ALA A 19 -21.39 10.59 -0.05
CA ALA A 19 -20.46 10.91 1.03
C ALA A 19 -20.31 9.74 2.02
N LEU A 20 -21.41 9.08 2.40
CA LEU A 20 -21.39 7.91 3.28
C LEU A 20 -20.59 6.74 2.68
N ILE A 21 -20.73 6.46 1.38
CA ILE A 21 -19.95 5.41 0.70
C ILE A 21 -18.44 5.76 0.74
N LEU A 22 -18.08 7.01 0.45
CA LEU A 22 -16.67 7.44 0.51
C LEU A 22 -16.12 7.39 1.94
N SER A 23 -16.90 7.83 2.93
CA SER A 23 -16.51 7.79 4.34
C SER A 23 -16.36 6.36 4.85
N THR A 24 -17.25 5.43 4.49
CA THR A 24 -17.14 4.03 4.90
C THR A 24 -15.92 3.34 4.30
N ALA A 25 -15.62 3.58 3.02
CA ALA A 25 -14.38 3.11 2.40
C ALA A 25 -13.13 3.67 3.09
N PHE A 26 -13.12 4.99 3.40
CA PHE A 26 -12.02 5.62 4.11
C PHE A 26 -11.84 5.07 5.54
N MET A 27 -12.95 4.89 6.27
CA MET A 27 -12.94 4.31 7.62
C MET A 27 -12.43 2.87 7.61
N MET A 28 -12.81 2.07 6.61
CA MET A 28 -12.30 0.71 6.44
C MET A 28 -10.78 0.71 6.21
N TRP A 29 -10.30 1.58 5.31
CA TRP A 29 -8.86 1.73 5.07
C TRP A 29 -8.09 2.13 6.32
N LYS A 30 -8.56 3.17 7.04
CA LYS A 30 -7.96 3.62 8.30
C LYS A 30 -8.04 2.56 9.40
N GLY A 31 -9.16 1.83 9.47
CA GLY A 31 -9.33 0.71 10.38
C GLY A 31 -8.27 -0.37 10.14
N LEU A 32 -8.02 -0.72 8.87
CA LEU A 32 -6.97 -1.67 8.49
C LEU A 32 -5.58 -1.14 8.84
N SER A 33 -5.28 0.15 8.59
CA SER A 33 -4.01 0.77 8.99
C SER A 33 -3.77 0.68 10.50
N VAL A 34 -4.78 0.96 11.33
CA VAL A 34 -4.67 0.87 12.79
C VAL A 34 -4.57 -0.58 13.27
N ALA A 35 -5.33 -1.49 12.64
CA ALA A 35 -5.33 -2.91 12.99
C ALA A 35 -3.97 -3.58 12.71
N THR A 36 -3.34 -3.23 11.59
CA THR A 36 -2.03 -3.75 11.16
C THR A 36 -0.85 -2.97 11.74
N ASP A 37 -1.11 -1.80 12.36
CA ASP A 37 -0.10 -0.82 12.78
C ASP A 37 0.80 -0.33 11.62
N SER A 38 0.25 -0.33 10.41
CA SER A 38 0.95 0.06 9.19
C SER A 38 0.28 1.25 8.53
N PRO A 39 1.03 2.30 8.14
CA PRO A 39 0.45 3.42 7.38
C PRO A 39 -0.07 2.98 6.01
N SER A 40 0.49 1.91 5.44
CA SER A 40 0.08 1.34 4.16
C SER A 40 -0.01 -0.19 4.28
N PRO A 41 -1.11 -0.75 4.79
CA PRO A 41 -1.25 -2.18 5.05
C PRO A 41 -1.24 -3.04 3.77
N ILE A 42 -1.45 -2.42 2.63
CA ILE A 42 -1.47 -3.08 1.32
C ILE A 42 -0.49 -2.35 0.41
N VAL A 43 0.39 -3.09 -0.24
CA VAL A 43 1.35 -2.56 -1.23
C VAL A 43 1.42 -3.48 -2.44
N VAL A 44 1.93 -2.98 -3.56
CA VAL A 44 2.05 -3.74 -4.80
C VAL A 44 3.50 -3.78 -5.26
N VAL A 45 3.95 -4.94 -5.71
CA VAL A 45 5.30 -5.15 -6.23
C VAL A 45 5.43 -4.54 -7.61
N LEU A 46 6.37 -3.60 -7.76
CA LEU A 46 6.57 -2.84 -9.00
C LEU A 46 7.76 -3.34 -9.86
N SER A 47 8.66 -4.13 -9.28
CA SER A 47 9.90 -4.60 -9.92
C SER A 47 10.12 -6.10 -9.71
N GLY A 48 11.08 -6.69 -10.45
CA GLY A 48 11.50 -8.09 -10.32
C GLY A 48 12.65 -8.33 -9.35
N SER A 49 12.95 -7.39 -8.43
CA SER A 49 14.07 -7.54 -7.47
C SER A 49 13.83 -8.63 -6.42
N MET A 50 12.58 -9.04 -6.25
CA MET A 50 12.15 -10.07 -5.31
C MET A 50 11.88 -11.44 -5.96
N GLU A 51 12.20 -11.62 -7.24
CA GLU A 51 12.07 -12.92 -7.87
C GLU A 51 13.08 -13.93 -7.28
N PRO A 52 12.68 -15.21 -7.07
CA PRO A 52 11.41 -15.83 -7.45
C PRO A 52 10.31 -15.73 -6.37
N ALA A 53 10.56 -15.09 -5.22
CA ALA A 53 9.61 -15.06 -4.11
C ALA A 53 8.36 -14.22 -4.41
N PHE A 54 8.54 -13.07 -5.05
CA PHE A 54 7.46 -12.20 -5.50
C PHE A 54 7.72 -11.69 -6.91
N GLN A 55 6.66 -11.58 -7.69
CA GLN A 55 6.68 -11.08 -9.05
C GLN A 55 6.05 -9.70 -9.14
N ARG A 56 6.39 -8.96 -10.20
CA ARG A 56 5.71 -7.69 -10.51
C ARG A 56 4.20 -7.92 -10.62
N GLY A 57 3.42 -7.08 -9.95
CA GLY A 57 1.97 -7.19 -9.92
C GLY A 57 1.41 -8.01 -8.75
N ASP A 58 2.25 -8.58 -7.88
CA ASP A 58 1.78 -9.17 -6.64
C ASP A 58 1.31 -8.09 -5.66
N LEU A 59 0.16 -8.31 -5.03
CA LEU A 59 -0.37 -7.47 -3.97
C LEU A 59 0.01 -8.08 -2.62
N LEU A 60 0.75 -7.34 -1.79
CA LEU A 60 1.26 -7.78 -0.51
C LEU A 60 0.42 -7.23 0.63
N LEU A 61 0.12 -8.10 1.61
CA LEU A 61 -0.48 -7.72 2.88
C LEU A 61 0.62 -7.53 3.92
N LEU A 62 0.60 -6.36 4.56
CA LEU A 62 1.59 -5.96 5.55
C LEU A 62 1.02 -6.04 6.96
N TRP A 63 1.86 -6.49 7.87
CA TRP A 63 1.59 -6.54 9.28
C TRP A 63 2.78 -5.95 10.03
N ASN A 64 2.53 -4.91 10.82
CA ASN A 64 3.58 -4.20 11.54
C ASN A 64 3.48 -4.41 13.06
N ARG A 65 2.45 -5.12 13.55
CA ARG A 65 2.29 -5.44 14.97
C ARG A 65 3.19 -6.58 15.42
N ASN A 66 4.48 -6.29 15.50
CA ASN A 66 5.50 -7.13 16.10
C ASN A 66 5.45 -7.05 17.65
N LEU A 67 4.26 -7.27 18.23
CA LEU A 67 4.00 -7.17 19.69
C LEU A 67 4.72 -8.25 20.51
N ARG A 68 5.16 -9.34 19.88
CA ARG A 68 5.81 -10.48 20.56
C ARG A 68 7.11 -10.94 19.90
N GLN A 69 7.37 -10.55 18.67
CA GLN A 69 8.50 -11.06 17.89
C GLN A 69 9.07 -9.92 17.06
N GLU A 70 10.32 -9.57 17.33
CA GLU A 70 11.02 -8.59 16.50
C GLU A 70 11.23 -9.13 15.09
N THR A 71 11.34 -8.23 14.12
CA THR A 71 11.71 -8.58 12.74
C THR A 71 12.95 -9.47 12.75
N SER A 72 12.79 -10.66 12.19
CA SER A 72 13.81 -11.70 12.15
C SER A 72 14.52 -11.75 10.80
N VAL A 73 15.71 -12.33 10.80
CA VAL A 73 16.43 -12.61 9.55
C VAL A 73 15.60 -13.58 8.71
N GLY A 74 15.47 -13.28 7.42
CA GLY A 74 14.66 -14.03 6.46
C GLY A 74 13.26 -13.46 6.21
N GLU A 75 12.78 -12.54 7.06
CA GLU A 75 11.50 -11.85 6.81
C GLU A 75 11.59 -10.92 5.61
N VAL A 76 10.50 -10.81 4.85
CA VAL A 76 10.36 -9.79 3.81
C VAL A 76 9.66 -8.59 4.42
N VAL A 77 10.32 -7.45 4.35
CA VAL A 77 9.86 -6.20 4.94
C VAL A 77 9.68 -5.14 3.87
N VAL A 78 8.74 -4.26 4.12
CA VAL A 78 8.53 -3.06 3.34
C VAL A 78 9.03 -1.89 4.17
N TYR A 79 9.96 -1.13 3.62
CA TYR A 79 10.56 0.00 4.30
C TYR A 79 10.56 1.24 3.42
N ASN A 80 10.58 2.40 4.08
CA ASN A 80 10.70 3.68 3.40
C ASN A 80 12.10 4.25 3.58
N ILE A 81 12.58 4.97 2.57
CA ILE A 81 13.86 5.67 2.62
C ILE A 81 13.58 7.17 2.67
N LYS A 82 14.24 7.88 3.59
CA LYS A 82 14.10 9.34 3.68
C LYS A 82 14.45 9.99 2.33
N GLY A 83 13.50 10.75 1.78
CA GLY A 83 13.66 11.43 0.50
C GLY A 83 13.29 10.60 -0.73
N LYS A 84 12.77 9.38 -0.56
CA LYS A 84 12.11 8.61 -1.63
C LYS A 84 10.63 8.43 -1.30
N ASP A 85 9.78 8.61 -2.30
CA ASP A 85 8.33 8.49 -2.13
C ASP A 85 7.82 7.06 -2.33
N ILE A 86 8.62 6.19 -2.95
CA ILE A 86 8.24 4.81 -3.28
C ILE A 86 8.88 3.86 -2.27
N PRO A 87 8.08 3.09 -1.50
CA PRO A 87 8.61 2.12 -0.55
C PRO A 87 9.26 0.94 -1.28
N ILE A 88 10.22 0.29 -0.61
CA ILE A 88 10.98 -0.84 -1.16
C ILE A 88 10.63 -2.10 -0.37
N VAL A 89 10.46 -3.20 -1.10
CA VAL A 89 10.12 -4.52 -0.54
C VAL A 89 11.32 -5.42 -0.71
N HIS A 90 12.03 -5.77 0.36
CA HIS A 90 13.20 -6.65 0.30
C HIS A 90 13.31 -7.56 1.53
N ARG A 91 14.18 -8.59 1.46
CA ARG A 91 14.37 -9.55 2.54
C ARG A 91 15.45 -9.09 3.51
N VAL A 92 15.19 -9.24 4.81
CA VAL A 92 16.20 -9.02 5.85
C VAL A 92 17.23 -10.15 5.78
N VAL A 93 18.46 -9.81 5.44
CA VAL A 93 19.57 -10.78 5.34
C VAL A 93 20.43 -10.81 6.60
N ARG A 94 20.53 -9.69 7.33
CA ARG A 94 21.27 -9.61 8.60
C ARG A 94 20.56 -8.70 9.58
N LYS A 95 20.70 -9.03 10.86
CA LYS A 95 20.22 -8.25 11.99
C LYS A 95 21.35 -8.12 13.00
N PHE A 96 21.60 -6.88 13.45
CA PHE A 96 22.60 -6.58 14.47
C PHE A 96 21.92 -5.95 15.68
N GLY A 97 22.13 -6.54 16.86
CA GLY A 97 21.49 -6.10 18.10
C GLY A 97 20.06 -6.61 18.28
N ILE A 98 19.42 -6.13 19.34
CA ILE A 98 18.09 -6.54 19.80
C ILE A 98 17.30 -5.25 20.13
N GLY A 99 15.99 -5.29 19.96
CA GLY A 99 15.08 -4.19 20.30
C GLY A 99 14.90 -3.16 19.19
N GLU A 100 14.35 -2.01 19.57
CA GLU A 100 14.02 -0.89 18.66
C GLU A 100 15.22 -0.33 17.87
N LYS A 101 16.42 -0.47 18.43
CA LYS A 101 17.68 -0.01 17.81
C LYS A 101 18.40 -1.11 17.04
N ALA A 102 17.76 -2.26 16.82
CA ALA A 102 18.32 -3.30 15.98
C ALA A 102 18.55 -2.73 14.57
N LYS A 103 19.77 -2.95 14.07
CA LYS A 103 20.18 -2.55 12.73
C LYS A 103 19.90 -3.69 11.78
N LEU A 104 19.17 -3.40 10.71
CA LEU A 104 18.74 -4.38 9.74
C LEU A 104 19.41 -4.09 8.40
N LEU A 105 19.89 -5.16 7.78
CA LEU A 105 20.41 -5.14 6.42
C LEU A 105 19.43 -5.92 5.54
N THR A 106 19.00 -5.29 4.46
CA THR A 106 18.06 -5.86 3.50
C THR A 106 18.73 -6.10 2.16
N LYS A 107 18.16 -7.02 1.39
CA LYS A 107 18.58 -7.33 0.03
C LYS A 107 17.39 -7.87 -0.76
N GLY A 108 17.27 -7.47 -2.03
CA GLY A 108 16.38 -8.11 -2.98
C GLY A 108 16.80 -9.55 -3.28
N ASP A 109 15.85 -10.48 -3.30
CA ASP A 109 16.12 -11.91 -3.55
C ASP A 109 16.86 -12.13 -4.87
N ASN A 110 16.54 -11.33 -5.90
CA ASN A 110 17.15 -11.36 -7.24
C ASN A 110 18.32 -10.37 -7.43
N ASN A 111 18.71 -9.61 -6.40
CA ASN A 111 19.81 -8.65 -6.51
C ASN A 111 21.16 -9.33 -6.23
N ASN A 112 22.26 -8.84 -6.81
CA ASN A 112 23.61 -9.36 -6.51
C ASN A 112 24.23 -8.73 -5.25
N ALA A 113 23.91 -7.46 -5.00
CA ALA A 113 24.36 -6.70 -3.83
C ALA A 113 23.23 -6.53 -2.81
N ASP A 114 23.58 -6.12 -1.59
CA ASP A 114 22.62 -5.66 -0.59
C ASP A 114 22.16 -4.22 -0.87
N ASP A 115 21.23 -3.73 -0.06
CA ASP A 115 20.56 -2.46 -0.31
C ASP A 115 21.29 -1.24 0.24
N THR A 116 22.55 -1.36 0.69
CA THR A 116 23.27 -0.26 1.34
C THR A 116 23.35 0.99 0.44
N ASP A 117 23.50 0.80 -0.87
CA ASP A 117 23.53 1.89 -1.85
C ASP A 117 22.17 2.55 -2.08
N LEU A 118 21.08 1.88 -1.70
CA LEU A 118 19.72 2.40 -1.83
C LEU A 118 19.35 3.31 -0.67
N TYR A 119 19.96 3.10 0.51
CA TYR A 119 19.69 3.81 1.76
C TYR A 119 19.99 5.31 1.68
N ALA A 120 19.49 6.06 2.65
CA ALA A 120 19.72 7.50 2.70
C ALA A 120 21.22 7.80 2.95
N ARG A 121 21.69 8.98 2.53
CA ARG A 121 23.08 9.38 2.78
C ARG A 121 23.40 9.34 4.27
N GLY A 122 24.46 8.62 4.63
CA GLY A 122 24.89 8.44 6.02
C GLY A 122 24.07 7.40 6.80
N GLN A 123 23.28 6.59 6.11
CA GLN A 123 22.52 5.48 6.70
C GLN A 123 23.04 4.15 6.16
N ASP A 124 23.79 3.41 6.97
CA ASP A 124 24.33 2.10 6.58
C ASP A 124 23.35 0.94 6.86
N TYR A 125 22.35 1.17 7.72
CA TYR A 125 21.39 0.16 8.15
C TYR A 125 19.99 0.75 8.34
N LEU A 126 18.98 -0.09 8.19
CA LEU A 126 17.60 0.26 8.53
C LEU A 126 17.35 0.03 10.03
N GLU A 127 16.56 0.91 10.63
CA GLU A 127 16.03 0.70 11.98
C GLU A 127 14.55 0.34 11.93
N ARG A 128 14.00 -0.12 13.06
CA ARG A 128 12.60 -0.55 13.16
C ARG A 128 11.60 0.50 12.67
N ARG A 129 11.91 1.78 12.92
CA ARG A 129 11.10 2.95 12.52
C ARG A 129 11.01 3.16 11.00
N ASP A 130 11.95 2.62 10.23
CA ASP A 130 11.97 2.77 8.77
C ASP A 130 11.09 1.70 8.11
N ILE A 131 10.72 0.65 8.84
CA ILE A 131 9.86 -0.44 8.38
C ILE A 131 8.38 -0.05 8.50
N ILE A 132 7.68 -0.12 7.37
CA ILE A 132 6.22 0.06 7.23
C ILE A 132 5.48 -1.20 7.71
N GLY A 133 6.04 -2.39 7.47
CA GLY A 133 5.50 -3.67 7.93
C GLY A 133 6.21 -4.88 7.33
N SER A 134 6.02 -6.05 7.94
CA SER A 134 6.46 -7.35 7.38
C SER A 134 5.35 -7.94 6.51
N VAL A 135 5.74 -8.63 5.43
CA VAL A 135 4.80 -9.30 4.52
C VAL A 135 4.28 -10.57 5.19
N VAL A 136 2.95 -10.68 5.34
CA VAL A 136 2.29 -11.86 5.94
C VAL A 136 1.49 -12.69 4.95
N GLY A 137 1.22 -12.15 3.77
CA GLY A 137 0.52 -12.84 2.70
C GLY A 137 0.53 -12.01 1.41
N TYR A 138 0.15 -12.64 0.31
CA TYR A 138 0.07 -11.95 -0.97
C TYR A 138 -1.01 -12.56 -1.87
N PHE A 139 -1.45 -11.76 -2.85
CA PHE A 139 -2.33 -12.18 -3.94
C PHE A 139 -1.62 -11.95 -5.27
N PRO A 140 -1.37 -13.01 -6.06
CA PRO A 140 -0.64 -12.87 -7.31
C PRO A 140 -1.47 -12.13 -8.35
N PHE A 141 -0.80 -11.35 -9.21
CA PHE A 141 -1.36 -10.60 -10.35
C PHE A 141 -2.41 -9.51 -10.05
N VAL A 142 -3.01 -9.45 -8.86
CA VAL A 142 -4.05 -8.47 -8.50
C VAL A 142 -3.54 -7.03 -8.62
N GLY A 143 -2.26 -6.82 -8.30
CA GLY A 143 -1.60 -5.53 -8.38
C GLY A 143 -1.55 -4.93 -9.79
N TYR A 144 -1.65 -5.74 -10.86
CA TYR A 144 -1.69 -5.20 -12.23
C TYR A 144 -2.86 -4.24 -12.46
N VAL A 145 -3.99 -4.43 -11.77
CA VAL A 145 -5.12 -3.48 -11.84
C VAL A 145 -4.69 -2.10 -11.33
N THR A 146 -3.98 -2.06 -10.20
CA THR A 146 -3.49 -0.80 -9.62
C THR A 146 -2.38 -0.17 -10.44
N ILE A 147 -1.48 -0.99 -11.01
CA ILE A 147 -0.41 -0.54 -11.90
C ILE A 147 -1.01 0.11 -13.15
N LEU A 148 -1.99 -0.54 -13.79
CA LEU A 148 -2.69 -0.01 -14.96
C LEU A 148 -3.34 1.34 -14.67
N LEU A 149 -4.05 1.46 -13.54
CA LEU A 149 -4.66 2.73 -13.11
C LEU A 149 -3.61 3.81 -12.79
N SER A 150 -2.41 3.43 -12.37
CA SER A 150 -1.30 4.35 -12.10
C SER A 150 -0.62 4.82 -13.39
N GLU A 151 -0.35 3.90 -14.33
CA GLU A 151 0.29 4.18 -15.62
C GLU A 151 -0.63 4.93 -16.59
N HIS A 152 -1.95 4.77 -16.44
CA HIS A 152 -2.96 5.45 -17.26
C HIS A 152 -3.91 6.29 -16.39
N PRO A 153 -3.52 7.52 -16.01
CA PRO A 153 -4.35 8.38 -15.16
C PRO A 153 -5.74 8.68 -15.73
N TRP A 154 -5.88 8.69 -17.07
CA TRP A 154 -7.17 8.90 -17.74
C TRP A 154 -8.22 7.83 -17.38
N LEU A 155 -7.79 6.59 -17.10
CA LEU A 155 -8.70 5.52 -16.65
C LEU A 155 -9.37 5.87 -15.33
N LYS A 156 -8.65 6.52 -14.40
CA LYS A 156 -9.23 6.98 -13.12
C LYS A 156 -10.32 8.02 -13.37
N THR A 157 -10.08 8.98 -14.26
CA THR A 157 -11.06 10.02 -14.60
C THR A 157 -12.30 9.41 -15.26
N VAL A 158 -12.13 8.48 -16.21
CA VAL A 158 -13.23 7.76 -16.84
C VAL A 158 -14.03 6.96 -15.82
N MET A 159 -13.37 6.25 -14.92
CA MET A 159 -14.02 5.47 -13.87
C MET A 159 -14.84 6.35 -12.93
N LEU A 160 -14.30 7.49 -12.48
CA LEU A 160 -15.03 8.46 -11.66
C LEU A 160 -16.22 9.06 -12.42
N GLY A 161 -16.06 9.34 -13.72
CA GLY A 161 -17.14 9.81 -14.59
C GLY A 161 -18.27 8.78 -14.73
N ILE A 162 -17.93 7.51 -14.96
CA ILE A 162 -18.90 6.40 -15.03
C ILE A 162 -19.61 6.22 -13.69
N MET A 163 -18.88 6.26 -12.56
CA MET A 163 -19.49 6.19 -11.23
C MET A 163 -20.47 7.34 -10.99
N GLY A 164 -20.09 8.58 -11.33
CA GLY A 164 -20.97 9.73 -11.23
C GLY A 164 -22.23 9.60 -12.11
N LEU A 165 -22.06 9.12 -13.34
CA LEU A 165 -23.16 8.87 -14.27
C LEU A 165 -24.08 7.74 -13.79
N LEU A 166 -23.54 6.64 -13.27
CA LEU A 166 -24.30 5.53 -12.70
C LEU A 166 -25.12 5.99 -11.49
N VAL A 167 -24.53 6.78 -10.58
CA VAL A 167 -25.28 7.39 -9.47
C VAL A 167 -26.40 8.30 -9.97
N MET A 168 -26.18 9.01 -11.07
CA MET A 168 -27.25 9.81 -11.70
C MET A 168 -28.32 8.96 -12.40
N ILE A 169 -28.02 7.74 -12.84
CA ILE A 169 -28.95 6.84 -13.56
C ILE A 169 -29.69 5.89 -12.61
N GLN A 170 -29.07 5.44 -11.50
CA GLN A 170 -29.68 4.60 -10.45
C GLN A 170 -30.72 5.35 -9.60
N ARG A 171 -31.46 6.26 -10.22
CA ARG A 171 -32.61 6.96 -9.65
C ARG A 171 -33.75 5.97 -9.46
N GLU A 172 -33.77 5.35 -8.29
CA GLU A 172 -34.99 4.82 -7.67
C GLU A 172 -35.35 5.66 -6.44
#